data_AF-A0A970VXP0-F1
#
_entry.id   AF-A0A970VXP0-F1
#
_cell.length_a   1.000
_cell.length_b   1.000
_cell.length_c   1.000
_cell.angle_alpha   90.00
_cell.angle_beta   90.00
_cell.angle_gamma   90.00
#
_symmetry.space_group_name_H-M   'P 1'
#
loop_
_entity.id
_entity.type
_entity.pdbx_description
1 polymer ?
#
loop_
_entity_poly.entity_id
_entity_poly.type
_entity_poly.pdbx_seq_one_letter_code
_entity_poly.pdbx_strand_id
1 'polypeptide(L)'
;MSYWFAFVLTLLAGLSTGIGSILVFFTKKDNSKFLSISLGFSAGVMIYVSMVEILQEAKITLIQALGDVNGSWLAVSAFFAGVIFIAVIDRLVPSEDNPHEVCSTTELRGIHS
;
A
#
# COMPACT_ATOMS: atom_id res chain seq x y z
N MET A 1 13.53 -12.20 22.02
CA MET A 1 13.39 -10.74 21.80
C MET A 1 12.61 -10.17 22.98
N SER A 2 13.07 -9.07 23.58
CA SER A 2 12.40 -8.45 24.74
C SER A 2 11.11 -7.76 24.28
N TYR A 3 9.98 -7.99 24.95
CA TYR A 3 8.67 -7.42 24.60
C TYR A 3 8.69 -5.88 24.49
N TRP A 4 9.55 -5.24 25.29
CA TRP A 4 9.79 -3.80 25.24
C TRP A 4 10.29 -3.32 23.87
N PHE A 5 11.11 -4.11 23.19
CA PHE A 5 11.67 -3.75 21.90
C PHE A 5 10.62 -3.74 20.78
N ALA A 6 9.74 -4.74 20.76
CA ALA A 6 8.60 -4.78 19.83
C ALA A 6 7.65 -3.59 20.07
N PHE A 7 7.38 -3.26 21.33
CA PHE A 7 6.54 -2.11 21.69
C PHE A 7 7.11 -0.78 21.18
N VAL A 8 8.40 -0.52 21.40
CA VAL A 8 9.06 0.69 20.92
C VAL A 8 9.08 0.75 19.39
N LEU A 9 9.34 -0.36 18.70
CA LEU A 9 9.30 -0.41 17.24
C LEU A 9 7.91 -0.08 16.67
N THR A 10 6.85 -0.69 17.22
CA THR A 10 5.47 -0.40 16.80
C THR A 10 5.07 1.04 17.11
N LEU A 11 5.47 1.58 18.26
CA LEU A 11 5.23 2.99 18.61
C LEU A 11 5.90 3.93 17.61
N LEU A 12 7.16 3.69 17.28
CA LEU A 12 7.91 4.51 16.31
C LEU A 12 7.31 4.41 14.91
N ALA A 13 6.89 3.22 14.47
CA ALA A 13 6.21 3.04 13.19
C ALA A 13 4.89 3.85 13.13
N GLY A 14 4.07 3.79 14.18
CA GLY A 14 2.84 4.57 14.27
C GLY A 14 3.07 6.08 14.32
N LEU A 15 4.08 6.53 15.07
CA LEU A 15 4.48 7.94 15.12
C LEU A 15 4.96 8.45 13.76
N SER A 16 5.65 7.62 12.98
CA SER A 16 6.08 7.96 11.61
C SER A 16 4.88 8.28 10.71
N THR A 17 3.81 7.46 10.77
CA THR A 17 2.55 7.73 10.05
C THR A 17 1.89 9.04 10.52
N GLY A 18 1.89 9.30 11.83
CA GLY A 18 1.35 10.53 12.41
C GLY A 18 2.13 11.79 11.98
N ILE A 19 3.46 11.71 11.91
CA ILE A 19 4.28 12.82 11.41
C ILE A 19 4.01 13.04 9.91
N GLY A 20 3.90 11.97 9.13
CA GLY A 20 3.56 12.02 7.71
C GLY A 20 2.22 12.73 7.45
N SER A 21 1.19 12.44 8.26
CA SER A 21 -0.14 13.07 8.10
C SER A 21 -0.13 14.57 8.46
N ILE A 22 0.63 14.98 9.48
CA ILE A 22 0.77 16.41 9.86
C ILE A 22 1.45 17.20 8.73
N LEU A 23 2.49 16.64 8.10
CA LEU A 23 3.18 17.27 6.97
C LEU A 23 2.25 17.47 5.77
N VAL A 24 1.38 16.49 5.50
CA VAL A 24 0.35 16.60 4.45
C VAL A 24 -0.68 17.68 4.79
N PHE A 25 -1.09 17.80 6.05
CA PHE A 25 -2.05 18.82 6.49
C PHE A 25 -1.49 20.25 6.40
N PHE A 26 -0.19 20.45 6.65
CA PHE A 26 0.48 21.74 6.48
C PHE A 26 0.76 22.10 5.01
N THR A 27 0.78 21.12 4.12
CA THR A 27 1.00 21.33 2.69
C THR A 27 -0.29 21.85 2.05
N LYS A 28 -0.30 23.12 1.61
CA LYS A 28 -1.45 23.73 0.93
C LYS A 28 -1.91 22.87 -0.27
N LYS A 29 -3.22 22.64 -0.33
CA LYS A 29 -4.04 21.75 -1.18
C LYS A 29 -3.78 21.70 -2.70
N ASP A 30 -2.80 22.42 -3.23
CA ASP A 30 -2.67 22.72 -4.67
C ASP A 30 -1.56 21.94 -5.38
N ASN A 31 -0.62 21.34 -4.64
CA ASN A 31 0.53 20.67 -5.27
C ASN A 31 0.25 19.19 -5.55
N SER A 32 -0.68 18.90 -6.46
CA SER A 32 -1.01 17.55 -6.94
C SER A 32 0.23 16.75 -7.38
N LYS A 33 1.28 17.45 -7.85
CA LYS A 33 2.58 16.84 -8.18
C LYS A 33 3.28 16.24 -6.97
N PHE A 34 3.33 16.95 -5.84
CA PHE A 34 3.93 16.44 -4.61
C PHE A 34 3.17 15.21 -4.09
N LEU A 35 1.83 15.29 -4.05
CA LEU A 35 0.99 14.17 -3.62
C LEU A 35 1.19 12.94 -4.51
N SER A 36 1.22 13.12 -5.83
CA SER A 36 1.44 12.04 -6.79
C SER A 36 2.82 11.39 -6.63
N ILE A 37 3.87 12.19 -6.40
CA ILE A 37 5.23 11.70 -6.14
C ILE A 37 5.26 10.90 -4.83
N SER A 38 4.63 11.39 -3.76
CA SER A 38 4.57 10.68 -2.48
C SER A 38 3.79 9.36 -2.56
N LEU A 39 2.64 9.33 -3.25
CA LEU A 39 1.89 8.09 -3.48
C LEU A 39 2.69 7.10 -4.33
N GLY A 40 3.33 7.56 -5.40
CA GLY A 40 4.19 6.72 -6.24
C GLY A 40 5.38 6.14 -5.46
N PHE A 41 6.02 6.95 -4.61
CA PHE A 41 7.08 6.50 -3.71
C PHE A 41 6.59 5.42 -2.74
N SER A 42 5.44 5.66 -2.09
CA SER A 42 4.85 4.68 -1.16
C SER A 42 4.46 3.38 -1.86
N ALA A 43 3.83 3.46 -3.04
CA ALA A 43 3.50 2.29 -3.86
C ALA A 43 4.76 1.50 -4.24
N GLY A 44 5.83 2.19 -4.64
CA GLY A 44 7.12 1.57 -4.95
C GLY A 44 7.73 0.81 -3.76
N VAL A 45 7.79 1.44 -2.58
CA VAL A 45 8.31 0.80 -1.36
C VAL A 45 7.48 -0.43 -0.99
N MET A 46 6.15 -0.34 -1.05
CA MET A 46 5.26 -1.46 -0.73
C MET A 46 5.40 -2.63 -1.73
N ILE A 47 5.58 -2.35 -3.03
CA ILE A 47 5.85 -3.38 -4.04
C ILE A 47 7.19 -4.07 -3.75
N TYR A 48 8.24 -3.31 -3.44
CA TYR A 48 9.56 -3.87 -3.10
C TYR A 48 9.49 -4.79 -1.88
N VAL A 49 8.92 -4.31 -0.77
CA VAL A 49 8.76 -5.09 0.47
C VAL A 49 7.95 -6.36 0.20
N SER A 50 6.85 -6.25 -0.55
CA SER A 50 5.98 -7.41 -0.85
C SER A 50 6.66 -8.46 -1.72
N MET A 51 7.36 -8.05 -2.79
CA MET A 51 7.96 -8.98 -3.76
C MET A 51 9.30 -9.55 -3.32
N VAL A 52 10.13 -8.76 -2.64
CA VAL A 52 11.52 -9.11 -2.31
C VAL A 52 11.64 -9.67 -0.91
N GLU A 53 10.93 -9.09 0.06
CA GLU A 53 11.01 -9.54 1.45
C GLU A 53 9.95 -10.60 1.73
N ILE A 54 8.66 -10.23 1.66
CA ILE A 54 7.57 -11.11 2.10
C ILE A 54 7.44 -12.36 1.22
N LEU A 55 7.44 -12.21 -0.11
CA LEU A 55 7.28 -13.36 -1.02
C LEU A 55 8.47 -14.33 -0.94
N GLN A 56 9.71 -13.83 -0.80
CA GLN A 56 10.88 -14.71 -0.66
C GLN A 56 10.86 -15.45 0.68
N GLU A 57 10.55 -14.75 1.78
CA GLU A 57 10.43 -15.36 3.11
C GLU A 57 9.33 -16.43 3.13
N ALA A 58 8.17 -16.13 2.55
CA ALA A 58 7.06 -17.08 2.42
C ALA A 58 7.47 -18.31 1.60
N LYS A 59 8.15 -18.11 0.46
CA LYS A 59 8.64 -19.20 -0.38
C LYS A 59 9.64 -20.09 0.35
N ILE A 60 10.63 -19.51 1.05
CA ILE A 60 11.62 -20.27 1.82
C ILE A 60 10.93 -21.12 2.88
N THR A 61 10.00 -20.52 3.63
CA THR A 61 9.23 -21.21 4.67
C THR A 61 8.39 -22.35 4.10
N LEU A 62 7.73 -22.14 2.96
CA LEU A 62 6.90 -23.17 2.33
C LEU A 62 7.72 -24.30 1.70
N ILE A 63 8.87 -23.99 1.11
CA ILE A 63 9.80 -24.99 0.57
C ILE A 63 10.29 -25.91 1.69
N GLN A 64 10.63 -25.36 2.86
CA GLN A 64 11.03 -26.15 4.02
C GLN A 64 9.91 -27.08 4.51
N ALA A 65 8.65 -26.68 4.38
CA ALA A 65 7.51 -27.46 4.85
C ALA A 65 6.99 -28.50 3.83
N LEU A 66 6.97 -28.18 2.54
CA LEU A 66 6.31 -28.99 1.49
C LEU A 66 7.27 -29.49 0.39
N GLY A 67 8.56 -29.15 0.44
CA GLY A 67 9.56 -29.46 -0.58
C GLY A 67 9.70 -28.38 -1.66
N ASP A 68 10.80 -28.42 -2.43
CA ASP A 68 11.21 -27.36 -3.37
C ASP A 68 10.14 -27.01 -4.42
N VAL A 69 9.61 -28.01 -5.12
CA VAL A 69 8.69 -27.77 -6.25
C VAL A 69 7.30 -27.36 -5.75
N ASN A 70 6.75 -28.12 -4.79
CA ASN A 70 5.41 -27.88 -4.28
C ASN A 70 5.33 -26.59 -3.45
N GLY A 71 6.35 -26.32 -2.62
CA GLY A 71 6.42 -25.11 -1.81
C GLY A 71 6.51 -23.85 -2.65
N SER A 72 7.32 -23.86 -3.72
CA SER A 72 7.44 -22.71 -4.64
C SER A 72 6.12 -22.41 -5.37
N TRP A 73 5.48 -23.44 -5.93
CA TRP A 73 4.18 -23.29 -6.59
C TRP A 73 3.08 -22.81 -5.64
N LEU A 74 3.04 -23.36 -4.42
CA LEU A 74 2.05 -22.97 -3.44
C LEU A 74 2.24 -21.52 -3.00
N ALA A 75 3.48 -21.06 -2.78
CA ALA A 75 3.76 -19.66 -2.40
C ALA A 75 3.29 -18.66 -3.46
N VAL A 76 3.55 -18.95 -4.74
CA VAL A 76 3.08 -18.12 -5.86
C VAL A 76 1.55 -18.14 -5.94
N SER A 77 0.93 -19.33 -5.84
CA SER A 77 -0.53 -19.45 -5.89
C SER A 77 -1.22 -18.71 -4.74
N ALA A 78 -0.65 -18.75 -3.53
CA ALA A 78 -1.15 -18.06 -2.34
C ALA A 78 -1.01 -16.54 -2.49
N PHE A 79 0.09 -16.05 -3.08
CA PHE A 79 0.26 -14.64 -3.40
C PHE A 79 -0.84 -14.13 -4.33
N PHE A 80 -1.08 -14.82 -5.45
CA PHE A 80 -2.15 -14.45 -6.38
C PHE A 80 -3.55 -14.61 -5.79
N ALA A 81 -3.77 -15.63 -4.97
CA ALA A 81 -5.02 -15.77 -4.21
C ALA A 81 -5.25 -14.57 -3.29
N GLY A 82 -4.21 -14.05 -2.63
CA GLY A 82 -4.27 -12.83 -1.84
C GLY A 82 -4.61 -11.59 -2.67
N VAL A 83 -4.05 -11.45 -3.87
CA VAL A 83 -4.38 -10.35 -4.79
C VAL A 83 -5.85 -10.41 -5.21
N ILE A 84 -6.35 -11.60 -5.59
CA ILE A 84 -7.76 -11.80 -5.94
C ILE A 84 -8.65 -11.50 -4.74
N PHE A 85 -8.25 -11.93 -3.54
CA PHE A 85 -9.00 -11.68 -2.32
C PHE A 85 -9.14 -10.19 -2.01
N ILE A 86 -8.06 -9.41 -2.13
CA ILE A 86 -8.11 -7.94 -1.99
C ILE A 86 -8.98 -7.32 -3.08
N ALA A 87 -8.88 -7.77 -4.34
CA ALA A 87 -9.74 -7.28 -5.42
C ALA A 87 -11.23 -7.58 -5.19
N VAL A 88 -11.55 -8.71 -4.56
CA VAL A 88 -12.93 -9.03 -4.16
C VAL A 88 -13.39 -8.12 -3.03
N ILE A 89 -12.54 -7.83 -2.04
CA ILE A 89 -12.86 -6.87 -0.96
C ILE A 89 -13.11 -5.49 -1.55
N ASP A 90 -12.26 -5.03 -2.46
CA ASP A 90 -12.40 -3.72 -3.13
C ASP A 90 -13.70 -3.64 -3.92
N ARG A 91 -14.11 -4.73 -4.58
CA ARG A 91 -15.40 -4.81 -5.27
C ARG A 91 -16.60 -4.85 -4.31
N LEU A 92 -16.43 -5.41 -3.11
CA LEU A 92 -17.50 -5.57 -2.14
C LEU A 92 -17.77 -4.28 -1.34
N VAL A 93 -16.75 -3.43 -1.18
CA VAL A 93 -16.90 -2.06 -0.66
C VAL A 93 -17.35 -1.20 -1.84
N PRO A 94 -18.65 -0.95 -2.04
CA PRO A 94 -19.11 -0.15 -3.17
C PRO A 94 -18.65 1.28 -2.92
N SER A 95 -17.95 1.85 -3.89
CA SER A 95 -17.59 3.26 -3.93
C SER A 95 -18.84 4.11 -4.17
N GLU A 96 -19.66 4.27 -3.12
CA GLU A 96 -20.74 5.26 -3.08
C GLU A 96 -20.08 6.65 -3.18
N ASP A 97 -20.32 7.34 -4.30
CA ASP A 97 -19.83 8.68 -4.61
C ASP A 97 -18.31 8.86 -4.60
N ASN A 98 -17.68 8.40 -5.68
CA ASN A 98 -16.29 8.65 -6.03
C ASN A 98 -15.95 10.16 -6.13
N PRO A 99 -15.25 10.79 -5.16
CA PRO A 99 -14.64 12.10 -5.34
C PRO A 99 -13.19 11.94 -5.85
N HIS A 100 -12.77 10.72 -6.24
CA HIS A 100 -11.53 10.43 -6.96
C HIS A 100 -11.68 10.54 -8.48
N GLU A 101 -12.81 11.04 -8.99
CA GLU A 101 -12.67 11.98 -10.11
C GLU A 101 -11.82 13.14 -9.55
N VAL A 102 -10.58 13.21 -10.03
CA VAL A 102 -9.92 14.50 -10.20
C VAL A 102 -11.00 15.47 -10.68
N CYS A 103 -11.47 16.37 -9.80
CA CYS A 103 -12.18 17.55 -10.26
C CYS A 103 -11.21 18.21 -11.22
N SER A 104 -11.40 17.90 -12.50
CA SER A 104 -10.53 18.34 -13.55
C SER A 104 -10.63 19.85 -13.48
N THR A 105 -9.49 20.51 -13.26
CA THR A 105 -9.38 21.96 -13.27
C THR A 105 -9.74 22.56 -14.63
N THR A 106 -10.17 21.72 -15.59
CA THR A 106 -10.73 22.05 -16.90
C THR A 106 -12.17 22.57 -16.84
N GLU A 107 -12.99 22.21 -15.84
CA GLU A 107 -14.40 22.64 -15.76
C GLU A 107 -14.57 24.09 -15.26
N LEU A 108 -13.65 24.61 -14.42
CA LEU A 108 -13.75 25.99 -13.90
C LEU A 108 -13.30 27.09 -14.89
N ARG A 109 -12.84 26.73 -16.10
CA ARG A 109 -12.43 27.69 -17.14
C ARG A 109 -13.53 27.98 -18.17
N GLY A 110 -14.66 27.28 -18.12
CA GLY A 110 -15.79 27.44 -19.05
C GLY A 110 -16.87 28.46 -18.63
N ILE A 111 -16.80 29.03 -17.43
CA ILE A 111 -17.86 29.89 -16.86
C ILE A 111 -17.39 31.36 -16.68
N HIS A 112 -16.52 31.83 -17.57
CA HIS A 112 -16.16 33.26 -17.66
C HIS A 112 -15.82 33.74 -19.08
N SER A 113 -16.58 33.28 -20.08
CA SER A 113 -16.64 33.93 -21.40
C SER A 113 -18.07 34.36 -21.72
#